data_AF-F4XTY3-F1
#
_entry.id   AF-F4XTY3-F1
#
_cell.length_a   1.000
_cell.length_b   1.000
_cell.length_c   1.000
_cell.angle_alpha   90.00
_cell.angle_beta   90.00
_cell.angle_gamma   90.00
#
_symmetry.space_group_name_H-M   'P 1'
#
loop_
_entity.id
_entity.type
_entity.pdbx_description
1 polymer ?
#
loop_
_entity_poly.entity_id
_entity_poly.type
_entity_poly.pdbx_seq_one_letter_code
_entity_poly.pdbx_strand_id
1 'polypeptide(L)'
;MTTDTHRFGNQVLTLSLFGGTVLLWLVSSGVWLSPGWAKLVGNLPTSVQNLGDGISDRAQLPTFSSMERETTETVESGERERTELETPETTPETTPETIKVTETLPPPPPLSNPEPVSEENPLEQLEEMLPPLGYPETLSQVSPSDEFNRHYLGREDVIAVSVTNFPNLAFQSAIDSDGNIVVPLFGKLRVVGLTLEAAQDLIQKVLNEFVIDPEVVVSLLSTPAVQITVSGEVFRPGYYPLPAGTQPNQALTAAGGTTTIADLRTILIRRKSVVNNSIIEREIDLLTPLQNGTTPSELNLRDGDAIIVRKLEVGNTTDYDRQLVARSNLAQQQISVRVLSYPNGTIGNLTLANGSTFIDALTAISPNPDDADLDSIALIRFDPEQGKAVTQKLDGEKLLKGDVSQNVPLQDEDVIVVGRSLVAKISAALSLVTRPFNDFLGFRRFFEEIPELF
;
A
#
# COMPACT_ATOMS: atom_id res chain seq x y z
N MET A 1 -29.85 7.93 43.07
CA MET A 1 -29.17 8.48 41.88
C MET A 1 -29.31 9.98 41.97
N THR A 2 -28.21 10.69 42.12
CA THR A 2 -28.23 12.16 42.24
C THR A 2 -27.56 12.71 40.99
N THR A 3 -28.24 13.61 40.31
CA THR A 3 -27.75 14.22 39.07
C THR A 3 -27.74 15.72 39.24
N ASP A 4 -26.59 16.34 38.96
CA ASP A 4 -26.40 17.78 39.05
C ASP A 4 -25.87 18.31 37.72
N THR A 5 -26.44 19.42 37.24
CA THR A 5 -26.20 19.92 35.88
C THR A 5 -25.80 21.37 35.90
N HIS A 6 -24.62 21.68 35.35
CA HIS A 6 -24.12 23.04 35.23
C HIS A 6 -23.88 23.41 33.76
N ARG A 7 -24.32 24.62 33.38
CA ARG A 7 -24.12 25.17 32.04
C ARG A 7 -22.97 26.18 32.04
N PHE A 8 -22.05 26.02 31.11
CA PHE A 8 -20.97 26.97 30.84
C PHE A 8 -20.97 27.28 29.34
N GLY A 9 -21.50 28.44 28.96
CA GLY A 9 -21.64 28.83 27.55
C GLY A 9 -22.46 27.81 26.74
N ASN A 10 -21.95 27.39 25.59
CA ASN A 10 -22.59 26.40 24.71
C ASN A 10 -22.38 24.93 25.12
N GLN A 11 -21.83 24.68 26.32
CA GLN A 11 -21.61 23.33 26.82
C GLN A 11 -22.42 23.05 28.08
N VAL A 12 -22.90 21.81 28.17
CA VAL A 12 -23.63 21.28 29.33
C VAL A 12 -22.82 20.18 29.97
N LEU A 13 -22.49 20.37 31.25
CA LEU A 13 -21.81 19.39 32.08
C LEU A 13 -22.84 18.74 33.00
N THR A 14 -22.97 17.42 32.91
CA THR A 14 -23.88 16.65 33.77
C THR A 14 -23.09 15.64 34.57
N LEU A 15 -23.20 15.72 35.90
CA LEU A 15 -22.59 14.78 36.83
C LEU A 15 -23.66 13.83 37.34
N SER A 16 -23.44 12.52 37.22
CA SER A 16 -24.37 11.52 37.76
C SER A 16 -23.65 10.53 38.67
N LEU A 17 -24.23 10.32 39.84
CA LEU A 17 -23.69 9.45 40.88
C LEU A 17 -24.52 8.18 41.04
N PHE A 18 -23.88 7.03 40.80
CA PHE A 18 -24.45 5.69 40.94
C PHE A 18 -23.50 4.80 41.74
N GLY A 19 -23.94 4.30 42.90
CA GLY A 19 -23.23 3.24 43.64
C GLY A 19 -21.74 3.52 43.89
N GLY A 20 -21.38 4.75 44.25
CA GLY A 20 -19.98 5.14 44.53
C GLY A 20 -19.12 5.46 43.31
N THR A 21 -19.66 5.37 42.09
CA THR A 21 -18.97 5.74 40.85
C THR A 21 -19.53 7.05 40.30
N VAL A 22 -18.63 7.98 39.92
CA VAL A 22 -18.97 9.27 39.33
C VAL A 22 -18.78 9.19 37.81
N LEU A 23 -19.86 9.42 37.05
CA LEU A 23 -19.79 9.58 35.59
C LEU A 23 -19.95 11.05 35.21
N LEU A 24 -19.01 11.52 34.37
CA LEU A 24 -18.98 12.88 33.84
C LEU A 24 -19.35 12.86 32.35
N TRP A 25 -20.38 13.61 31.98
CA TRP A 25 -20.79 13.79 30.59
C TRP A 25 -20.58 15.23 30.17
N LEU A 26 -19.89 15.41 29.04
CA LEU A 26 -19.60 16.71 28.46
C LEU A 26 -20.23 16.73 27.07
N VAL A 27 -21.35 17.44 26.93
CA VAL A 27 -22.10 17.50 25.68
C VAL A 27 -21.78 18.81 24.99
N SER A 28 -20.97 18.72 23.92
CA SER A 28 -20.77 19.78 22.94
C SER A 28 -21.63 19.47 21.72
N SER A 29 -22.34 20.48 21.23
CA SER A 29 -23.23 20.39 20.07
C SER A 29 -22.57 19.72 18.85
N GLY A 30 -23.05 18.52 18.49
CA GLY A 30 -23.16 18.10 17.08
C GLY A 30 -22.22 17.04 16.51
N VAL A 31 -21.37 16.35 17.28
CA VAL A 31 -20.53 15.26 16.72
C VAL A 31 -20.46 14.07 17.69
N TRP A 32 -20.83 12.87 17.19
CA TRP A 32 -20.68 11.60 17.91
C TRP A 32 -19.22 11.15 17.85
N LEU A 33 -18.57 10.99 19.02
CA LEU A 33 -17.28 10.31 19.16
C LEU A 33 -17.48 9.00 19.94
N SER A 34 -16.93 7.91 19.42
CA SER A 34 -17.01 6.54 19.97
C SER A 34 -16.35 6.43 21.37
N PRO A 35 -16.73 5.44 22.20
CA PRO A 35 -16.30 5.39 23.60
C PRO A 35 -14.84 4.91 23.73
N GLY A 36 -13.95 5.82 24.12
CA GLY A 36 -12.60 5.53 24.59
C GLY A 36 -12.54 5.42 26.11
N TRP A 37 -11.95 4.34 26.62
CA TRP A 37 -11.80 4.10 28.06
C TRP A 37 -10.55 4.82 28.58
N ALA A 38 -10.72 5.80 29.47
CA ALA A 38 -9.60 6.40 30.20
C ALA A 38 -9.66 5.95 31.67
N LYS A 39 -8.71 5.08 32.06
CA LYS A 39 -8.52 4.61 33.44
C LYS A 39 -7.45 5.48 34.09
N LEU A 40 -7.85 6.45 34.92
CA LEU A 40 -6.92 7.20 35.77
C LEU A 40 -6.61 6.35 37.01
N VAL A 41 -5.38 5.83 37.09
CA VAL A 41 -4.83 5.21 38.32
C VAL A 41 -3.68 6.10 38.78
N GLY A 42 -3.83 6.70 39.96
CA GLY A 42 -2.76 7.46 40.61
C GLY A 42 -3.04 7.59 42.10
N ASN A 43 -2.26 6.88 42.91
CA ASN A 43 -2.24 7.00 44.37
C ASN A 43 -1.75 8.40 44.76
N LEU A 44 -2.46 9.06 45.67
CA LEU A 44 -1.97 10.24 46.39
C LEU A 44 -1.03 9.80 47.52
N PRO A 45 0.19 10.34 47.65
CA PRO A 45 0.96 10.22 48.88
C PRO A 45 0.67 11.39 49.82
N THR A 46 0.47 11.04 51.09
CA THR A 46 0.24 11.93 52.22
C THR A 46 1.53 12.65 52.63
N SER A 47 1.50 13.98 52.61
CA SER A 47 2.22 14.96 53.47
C SER A 47 3.73 14.84 53.74
N VAL A 48 4.49 15.88 53.32
CA VAL A 48 5.64 16.43 54.10
C VAL A 48 5.60 17.96 54.02
N GLN A 49 5.73 18.62 55.19
CA GLN A 49 5.80 20.07 55.39
C GLN A 49 7.25 20.60 55.24
N ASN A 50 7.33 21.88 54.82
CA ASN A 50 8.39 22.90 55.03
C ASN A 50 9.76 22.78 54.31
N LEU A 51 9.96 23.68 53.35
CA LEU A 51 11.10 24.63 53.15
C LEU A 51 10.77 25.39 51.84
N GLY A 52 10.68 26.72 51.76
CA GLY A 52 11.75 27.70 52.01
C GLY A 52 12.28 28.21 50.66
N ASP A 53 11.89 29.43 50.31
CA ASP A 53 12.51 30.39 49.37
C ASP A 53 12.64 30.11 47.86
N GLY A 54 12.03 31.02 47.08
CA GLY A 54 12.67 31.77 45.99
C GLY A 54 13.00 31.06 44.69
N ILE A 55 12.39 31.49 43.58
CA ILE A 55 13.06 32.09 42.41
C ILE A 55 12.00 32.39 41.33
N SER A 56 11.99 33.65 40.93
CA SER A 56 11.36 34.23 39.75
C SER A 56 11.97 33.65 38.46
N ASP A 57 11.18 33.27 37.45
CA ASP A 57 11.13 33.99 36.16
C ASP A 57 10.19 33.32 35.11
N ARG A 58 9.58 34.21 34.33
CA ARG A 58 8.93 34.13 33.00
C ARG A 58 8.79 32.78 32.25
N ALA A 59 7.57 32.52 31.80
CA ALA A 59 7.26 32.33 30.37
C ALA A 59 5.77 32.64 30.08
N GLN A 60 5.54 33.46 29.05
CA GLN A 60 4.25 34.02 28.62
C GLN A 60 3.45 33.03 27.75
N LEU A 61 2.12 33.01 27.93
CA LEU A 61 1.16 32.42 27.00
C LEU A 61 0.57 33.52 26.11
N PRO A 62 0.43 33.33 24.78
CA PRO A 62 -0.20 34.34 23.92
C PRO A 62 -1.74 34.25 23.98
N THR A 63 -2.35 35.41 24.21
CA THR A 63 -3.77 35.71 24.00
C THR A 63 -4.02 35.93 22.51
N PHE A 64 -5.01 35.26 21.92
CA PHE A 64 -5.50 35.58 20.57
C PHE A 64 -6.82 36.36 20.65
N SER A 65 -6.78 37.56 20.08
CA SER A 65 -7.89 38.47 19.83
C SER A 65 -8.45 38.25 18.42
N SER A 66 -9.76 38.48 18.33
CA SER A 66 -10.67 38.44 17.20
C SER A 66 -10.24 39.20 15.94
N MET A 67 -10.71 38.75 14.77
CA MET A 67 -11.14 39.64 13.67
C MET A 67 -12.05 38.93 12.66
N GLU A 68 -13.03 39.69 12.16
CA GLU A 68 -14.15 39.32 11.28
C GLU A 68 -13.80 38.64 9.95
N ARG A 69 -14.77 37.90 9.39
CA ARG A 69 -15.20 38.05 7.97
C ARG A 69 -16.70 37.77 7.81
N GLU A 70 -17.43 38.77 7.31
CA GLU A 70 -18.70 38.64 6.59
C GLU A 70 -18.50 37.89 5.27
N THR A 71 -19.47 37.07 4.86
CA THR A 71 -20.12 37.15 3.54
C THR A 71 -21.31 36.18 3.45
N THR A 72 -22.45 36.71 3.05
CA THR A 72 -23.71 36.04 2.70
C THR A 72 -23.97 36.22 1.21
N GLU A 73 -24.35 35.16 0.49
CA GLU A 73 -25.19 35.13 -0.73
C GLU A 73 -25.27 33.65 -1.19
N THR A 74 -26.38 32.90 -1.08
CA THR A 74 -27.69 32.89 -1.79
C THR A 74 -27.60 32.69 -3.31
N VAL A 75 -27.77 31.46 -3.81
CA VAL A 75 -28.33 31.17 -5.15
C VAL A 75 -29.13 29.85 -5.13
N GLU A 76 -30.46 30.02 -5.07
CA GLU A 76 -31.54 29.38 -5.84
C GLU A 76 -31.27 28.07 -6.61
N SER A 77 -32.00 27.01 -6.25
CA SER A 77 -32.09 25.75 -7.01
C SER A 77 -33.34 25.72 -7.88
N GLY A 78 -33.16 25.75 -9.21
CA GLY A 78 -34.22 25.60 -10.20
C GLY A 78 -34.56 24.13 -10.51
N GLU A 79 -35.86 23.86 -10.47
CA GLU A 79 -36.58 22.70 -10.99
C GLU A 79 -36.16 22.30 -12.42
N ARG A 80 -36.04 21.00 -12.69
CA ARG A 80 -36.01 20.45 -14.05
C ARG A 80 -36.98 19.29 -14.18
N GLU A 81 -37.92 19.49 -15.10
CA GLU A 81 -38.93 18.57 -15.62
C GLU A 81 -38.32 17.24 -16.08
N ARG A 82 -39.04 16.16 -15.79
CA ARG A 82 -38.91 14.87 -16.49
C ARG A 82 -39.80 14.92 -17.72
N THR A 83 -39.21 14.83 -18.89
CA THR A 83 -39.92 14.52 -20.13
C THR A 83 -39.64 13.09 -20.54
N GLU A 84 -40.74 12.36 -20.62
CA GLU A 84 -40.96 11.02 -21.13
C GLU A 84 -40.74 10.99 -22.66
N LEU A 85 -40.04 9.98 -23.17
CA LEU A 85 -40.01 9.70 -24.60
C LEU A 85 -40.12 8.19 -24.84
N GLU A 86 -41.27 7.85 -25.42
CA GLU A 86 -41.72 6.56 -25.86
C GLU A 86 -40.83 5.96 -26.95
N THR A 87 -40.78 4.63 -26.94
CA THR A 87 -40.40 3.78 -28.07
C THR A 87 -41.56 3.72 -29.06
N PRO A 88 -41.31 3.53 -30.37
CA PRO A 88 -42.12 2.52 -31.04
C PRO A 88 -41.34 1.61 -32.00
N GLU A 89 -41.76 0.35 -31.99
CA GLU A 89 -41.55 -0.63 -33.05
C GLU A 89 -42.31 -0.26 -34.35
N THR A 90 -41.92 -0.97 -35.41
CA THR A 90 -42.71 -1.47 -36.56
C THR A 90 -42.46 -0.88 -37.96
N THR A 91 -42.10 -1.83 -38.81
CA THR A 91 -42.03 -1.94 -40.27
C THR A 91 -43.28 -1.42 -40.99
N PRO A 92 -43.16 -1.03 -42.27
CA PRO A 92 -43.87 -1.83 -43.27
C PRO A 92 -43.05 -2.12 -44.55
N GLU A 93 -43.30 -3.31 -45.08
CA GLU A 93 -43.07 -3.77 -46.45
C GLU A 93 -43.81 -2.90 -47.47
N THR A 94 -43.22 -2.64 -48.65
CA THR A 94 -43.95 -2.73 -49.93
C THR A 94 -43.00 -2.70 -51.13
N THR A 95 -43.12 -3.73 -51.97
CA THR A 95 -42.62 -3.88 -53.34
C THR A 95 -43.19 -2.78 -54.26
N PRO A 96 -42.52 -2.45 -55.37
CA PRO A 96 -43.26 -2.53 -56.63
C PRO A 96 -42.47 -3.12 -57.80
N GLU A 97 -43.29 -3.47 -58.79
CA GLU A 97 -43.05 -4.35 -59.92
C GLU A 97 -42.12 -3.81 -61.02
N THR A 98 -41.66 -4.80 -61.78
CA THR A 98 -41.02 -4.76 -63.09
C THR A 98 -41.73 -3.87 -64.11
N ILE A 99 -40.98 -2.92 -64.70
CA ILE A 99 -41.24 -2.42 -66.05
C ILE A 99 -40.05 -2.82 -66.94
N LYS A 100 -40.38 -3.55 -67.99
CA LYS A 100 -39.47 -4.07 -69.01
C LYS A 100 -39.40 -3.03 -70.14
N VAL A 101 -38.23 -2.44 -70.36
CA VAL A 101 -37.90 -1.78 -71.64
C VAL A 101 -36.62 -2.42 -72.16
N THR A 102 -36.81 -3.20 -73.21
CA THR A 102 -35.75 -3.75 -74.06
C THR A 102 -35.37 -2.66 -75.05
N GLU A 103 -34.13 -2.18 -74.99
CA GLU A 103 -33.50 -1.55 -76.15
C GLU A 103 -32.08 -2.13 -76.29
N THR A 104 -31.92 -2.87 -77.38
CA THR A 104 -30.70 -3.55 -77.81
C THR A 104 -29.74 -2.55 -78.44
N LEU A 105 -28.58 -2.33 -77.81
CA LEU A 105 -27.41 -1.72 -78.44
C LEU A 105 -26.44 -2.83 -78.92
N PRO A 106 -25.80 -2.67 -80.09
CA PRO A 106 -24.90 -3.66 -80.67
C PRO A 106 -23.61 -3.83 -79.84
N PRO A 107 -22.97 -5.01 -79.89
CA PRO A 107 -21.78 -5.29 -79.09
C PRO A 107 -20.58 -4.42 -79.53
N PRO A 108 -19.77 -3.91 -78.59
CA PRO A 108 -18.57 -3.16 -78.93
C PRO A 108 -17.51 -4.08 -79.56
N PRO A 109 -16.61 -3.53 -80.40
CA PRO A 109 -15.53 -4.28 -81.03
C PRO A 109 -14.58 -4.88 -79.98
N PRO A 110 -13.88 -5.99 -80.29
CA PRO A 110 -12.96 -6.62 -79.35
C PRO A 110 -11.83 -5.65 -79.04
N LEU A 111 -11.67 -5.31 -77.76
CA LEU A 111 -10.50 -4.59 -77.26
C LEU A 111 -9.28 -5.48 -77.50
N SER A 112 -8.49 -5.11 -78.51
CA SER A 112 -7.09 -5.49 -78.62
C SER A 112 -6.37 -5.05 -77.34
N ASN A 113 -5.84 -6.03 -76.62
CA ASN A 113 -5.07 -5.84 -75.39
C ASN A 113 -3.96 -4.80 -75.63
N PRO A 114 -3.98 -3.61 -74.99
CA PRO A 114 -2.78 -2.80 -74.92
C PRO A 114 -1.83 -3.49 -73.94
N GLU A 115 -0.55 -3.58 -74.33
CA GLU A 115 0.56 -3.92 -73.44
C GLU A 115 0.52 -3.08 -72.15
N PRO A 116 1.06 -3.58 -71.02
CA PRO A 116 0.95 -2.90 -69.74
C PRO A 116 1.69 -1.55 -69.82
N VAL A 117 0.93 -0.46 -69.82
CA VAL A 117 1.48 0.86 -69.51
C VAL A 117 1.53 0.94 -68.00
N SER A 118 2.75 0.96 -67.48
CA SER A 118 3.06 1.31 -66.09
C SER A 118 2.48 2.68 -65.78
N GLU A 119 1.32 2.72 -65.15
CA GLU A 119 0.85 3.90 -64.45
C GLU A 119 1.71 4.03 -63.18
N GLU A 120 2.82 4.75 -63.30
CA GLU A 120 3.51 5.29 -62.14
C GLU A 120 2.54 6.23 -61.41
N ASN A 121 2.17 5.84 -60.19
CA ASN A 121 1.32 6.61 -59.32
C ASN A 121 2.05 7.92 -58.94
N PRO A 122 1.53 9.12 -59.25
CA PRO A 122 2.18 10.38 -58.90
C PRO A 122 2.33 10.60 -57.39
N LEU A 123 1.64 9.80 -56.56
CA LEU A 123 1.77 9.81 -55.10
C LEU A 123 2.94 8.96 -54.58
N GLU A 124 3.43 7.97 -55.33
CA GLU A 124 4.62 7.18 -54.94
C GLU A 124 5.92 7.97 -55.17
N GLN A 125 5.98 8.83 -56.18
CA GLN A 125 7.17 9.65 -56.46
C GLN A 125 7.41 10.77 -55.44
N LEU A 126 6.38 11.17 -54.68
CA LEU A 126 6.54 12.12 -53.56
C LEU A 126 7.01 11.43 -52.26
N GLU A 127 6.75 10.13 -52.10
CA GLU A 127 7.26 9.33 -50.97
C GLU A 127 8.72 8.91 -51.17
N GLU A 128 9.22 8.84 -52.41
CA GLU A 128 10.61 8.51 -52.74
C GLU A 128 11.61 9.69 -52.64
N MET A 129 11.11 10.93 -52.55
CA MET A 129 11.93 12.14 -52.44
C MET A 129 12.20 12.58 -50.99
N LEU A 130 11.50 12.00 -50.03
CA LEU A 130 11.85 12.14 -48.63
C LEU A 130 12.90 11.06 -48.33
N PRO A 131 14.11 11.40 -47.84
CA PRO A 131 14.94 10.35 -47.26
C PRO A 131 14.05 9.64 -46.22
N PRO A 132 14.08 8.29 -46.12
CA PRO A 132 13.37 7.66 -45.02
C PRO A 132 13.88 8.38 -43.79
N LEU A 133 12.97 8.99 -43.02
CA LEU A 133 13.29 9.32 -41.64
C LEU A 133 13.51 7.96 -41.01
N GLY A 134 14.74 7.48 -41.14
CA GLY A 134 15.22 6.28 -40.51
C GLY A 134 15.02 6.56 -39.05
N TYR A 135 13.94 6.00 -38.49
CA TYR A 135 13.98 5.51 -37.14
C TYR A 135 15.31 4.77 -37.05
N PRO A 136 16.20 5.13 -36.11
CA PRO A 136 17.44 4.41 -36.01
C PRO A 136 17.08 2.92 -35.89
N GLU A 137 17.69 2.07 -36.73
CA GLU A 137 17.49 0.61 -36.70
C GLU A 137 17.98 -0.04 -35.38
N THR A 138 18.20 0.76 -34.33
CA THR A 138 18.84 0.39 -33.08
C THR A 138 17.96 -0.38 -32.11
N LEU A 139 16.65 -0.52 -32.35
CA LEU A 139 15.80 -1.31 -31.45
C LEU A 139 16.05 -2.82 -31.59
N SER A 140 16.53 -3.31 -32.74
CA SER A 140 16.66 -4.75 -33.00
C SER A 140 17.89 -5.42 -32.36
N GLN A 141 18.79 -4.68 -31.70
CA GLN A 141 20.03 -5.22 -31.13
C GLN A 141 20.29 -4.81 -29.66
N VAL A 142 19.26 -4.35 -28.93
CA VAL A 142 19.42 -4.05 -27.51
C VAL A 142 19.43 -5.36 -26.72
N SER A 143 20.51 -5.63 -25.97
CA SER A 143 20.52 -6.78 -25.06
C SER A 143 19.42 -6.61 -24.00
N PRO A 144 18.75 -7.68 -23.54
CA PRO A 144 17.72 -7.57 -22.51
C PRO A 144 18.22 -6.87 -21.23
N SER A 145 19.50 -7.02 -20.90
CA SER A 145 20.16 -6.33 -19.78
C SER A 145 20.28 -4.82 -20.01
N ASP A 146 20.63 -4.38 -21.22
CA ASP A 146 20.74 -2.95 -21.55
C ASP A 146 19.36 -2.30 -21.57
N GLU A 147 18.36 -3.01 -22.08
CA GLU A 147 16.96 -2.55 -22.06
C GLU A 147 16.46 -2.35 -20.63
N PHE A 148 16.88 -3.22 -19.70
CA PHE A 148 16.50 -3.13 -18.29
C PHE A 148 17.07 -1.88 -17.60
N ASN A 149 18.27 -1.46 -17.99
CA ASN A 149 18.95 -0.31 -17.37
C ASN A 149 18.57 1.01 -18.02
N ARG A 150 18.34 1.03 -19.34
CA ARG A 150 18.19 2.29 -20.09
C ARG A 150 16.79 2.86 -19.98
N HIS A 151 16.65 4.10 -19.50
CA HIS A 151 15.37 4.79 -19.45
C HIS A 151 14.87 5.12 -20.86
N TYR A 152 13.59 4.83 -21.11
CA TYR A 152 12.89 5.15 -22.34
C TYR A 152 11.75 6.09 -22.00
N LEU A 153 11.52 7.07 -22.88
CA LEU A 153 10.43 8.02 -22.77
C LEU A 153 9.08 7.29 -22.83
N GLY A 154 8.31 7.46 -21.76
CA GLY A 154 6.95 6.96 -21.61
C GLY A 154 5.92 7.97 -22.09
N ARG A 155 4.65 7.55 -22.08
CA ARG A 155 3.53 8.48 -22.26
C ARG A 155 3.39 9.33 -21.00
N GLU A 156 2.87 10.55 -21.14
CA GLU A 156 2.72 11.52 -20.05
C GLU A 156 4.04 12.05 -19.44
N ASP A 157 5.19 11.58 -19.92
CA ASP A 157 6.48 12.19 -19.58
C ASP A 157 6.52 13.63 -20.11
N VAL A 158 7.12 14.51 -19.34
CA VAL A 158 7.27 15.92 -19.70
C VAL A 158 8.73 16.20 -20.01
N ILE A 159 9.00 16.60 -21.24
CA ILE A 159 10.34 16.98 -21.68
C ILE A 159 10.45 18.49 -21.86
N ALA A 160 11.64 19.02 -21.58
CA ALA A 160 12.05 20.35 -22.02
C ALA A 160 13.10 20.22 -23.11
N VAL A 161 12.86 20.92 -24.21
CA VAL A 161 13.74 21.01 -25.36
C VAL A 161 14.27 22.43 -25.42
N SER A 162 15.59 22.57 -25.32
CA SER A 162 16.28 23.83 -25.56
C SER A 162 17.06 23.75 -26.86
N VAL A 163 16.99 24.81 -27.66
CA VAL A 163 17.74 24.91 -28.91
C VAL A 163 18.73 26.07 -28.78
N THR A 164 20.03 25.78 -28.82
CA THR A 164 21.09 26.79 -28.70
C THR A 164 20.93 27.82 -29.82
N ASN A 165 21.09 29.10 -29.51
CA ASN A 165 20.92 30.23 -30.43
C ASN A 165 19.50 30.46 -30.98
N PHE A 166 18.53 29.58 -30.68
CA PHE A 166 17.15 29.68 -31.15
C PHE A 166 16.14 29.55 -29.98
N PRO A 167 16.11 30.50 -29.04
CA PRO A 167 15.25 30.42 -27.85
C PRO A 167 13.74 30.42 -28.18
N ASN A 168 13.36 30.94 -29.34
CA ASN A 168 11.99 30.89 -29.85
C ASN A 168 11.55 29.49 -30.31
N LEU A 169 12.49 28.55 -30.46
CA LEU A 169 12.24 27.14 -30.75
C LEU A 169 12.40 26.26 -29.52
N ALA A 170 12.73 26.83 -28.36
CA ALA A 170 12.68 26.10 -27.10
C ALA A 170 11.23 25.90 -26.67
N PHE A 171 10.89 24.69 -26.23
CA PHE A 171 9.55 24.35 -25.80
C PHE A 171 9.56 23.29 -24.70
N GLN A 172 8.46 23.22 -23.99
CA GLN A 172 8.15 22.16 -23.05
C GLN A 172 6.87 21.47 -23.53
N SER A 173 6.90 20.15 -23.64
CA SER A 173 5.72 19.37 -24.05
C SER A 173 5.64 18.10 -23.22
N ALA A 174 4.43 17.75 -22.81
CA ALA A 174 4.12 16.38 -22.40
C ALA A 174 4.03 15.49 -23.64
N ILE A 175 4.39 14.21 -23.48
CA ILE A 175 4.18 13.17 -24.47
C ILE A 175 2.71 12.75 -24.41
N ASP A 176 1.98 12.92 -25.52
CA ASP A 176 0.56 12.60 -25.59
C ASP A 176 0.27 11.08 -25.51
N SER A 177 -1.01 10.72 -25.44
CA SER A 177 -1.46 9.33 -25.38
C SER A 177 -1.05 8.50 -26.60
N ASP A 178 -0.80 9.14 -27.75
CA ASP A 178 -0.36 8.49 -28.98
C ASP A 178 1.17 8.34 -29.04
N GLY A 179 1.89 8.95 -28.09
CA GLY A 179 3.34 8.90 -27.96
C GLY A 179 4.08 10.04 -28.67
N ASN A 180 3.39 11.15 -28.96
CA ASN A 180 3.93 12.27 -29.71
C ASN A 180 4.14 13.51 -28.84
N ILE A 181 5.02 14.39 -29.31
CA ILE A 181 5.20 15.76 -28.85
C ILE A 181 4.89 16.74 -29.98
N VAL A 182 4.58 17.98 -29.64
CA VAL A 182 4.42 19.05 -30.63
C VAL A 182 5.71 19.85 -30.74
N VAL A 183 6.42 19.68 -31.84
CA VAL A 183 7.66 20.39 -32.15
C VAL A 183 7.35 21.63 -32.98
N PRO A 184 7.83 22.83 -32.60
CA PRO A 184 7.69 24.04 -33.41
C PRO A 184 8.20 23.83 -34.84
N LEU A 185 7.51 24.43 -35.82
CA LEU A 185 7.79 24.36 -37.27
C LEU A 185 7.53 22.98 -37.93
N PHE A 186 7.58 21.87 -37.18
CA PHE A 186 7.35 20.53 -37.71
C PHE A 186 5.94 19.99 -37.42
N GLY A 187 5.44 20.17 -36.18
CA GLY A 187 4.18 19.60 -35.72
C GLY A 187 4.36 18.35 -34.87
N LYS A 188 3.54 17.31 -35.08
CA LYS A 188 3.54 16.11 -34.23
C LYS A 188 4.72 15.20 -34.54
N LEU A 189 5.50 14.85 -33.52
CA LEU A 189 6.67 13.98 -33.62
C LEU A 189 6.60 12.86 -32.59
N ARG A 190 6.69 11.60 -33.04
CA ARG A 190 6.66 10.43 -32.15
C ARG A 190 8.00 10.26 -31.43
N VAL A 191 7.96 10.23 -30.10
CA VAL A 191 9.17 10.08 -29.25
C VAL A 191 9.05 8.97 -28.20
N VAL A 192 7.87 8.37 -28.04
CA VAL A 192 7.67 7.25 -27.10
C VAL A 192 8.58 6.07 -27.44
N GLY A 193 9.19 5.48 -26.41
CA GLY A 193 10.12 4.36 -26.56
C GLY A 193 11.51 4.76 -27.03
N LEU A 194 11.78 6.05 -27.26
CA LEU A 194 13.13 6.56 -27.48
C LEU A 194 13.82 6.87 -26.16
N THR A 195 15.14 6.86 -26.19
CA THR A 195 15.96 7.39 -25.10
C THR A 195 16.01 8.91 -25.22
N LEU A 196 16.46 9.63 -24.19
CA LEU A 196 16.60 11.08 -24.26
C LEU A 196 17.55 11.51 -25.38
N GLU A 197 18.65 10.77 -25.54
CA GLU A 197 19.66 11.01 -26.58
C GLU A 197 19.08 10.75 -27.97
N ALA A 198 18.37 9.64 -28.15
CA ALA A 198 17.73 9.34 -29.43
C ALA A 198 16.63 10.33 -29.79
N ALA A 199 15.88 10.82 -28.79
CA ALA A 199 14.89 11.88 -28.98
C ALA A 199 15.57 13.22 -29.35
N GLN A 200 16.70 13.55 -28.73
CA GLN A 200 17.49 14.74 -29.06
C GLN A 200 17.96 14.71 -30.51
N ASP A 201 18.59 13.61 -30.93
CA ASP A 201 19.10 13.44 -32.29
C ASP A 201 17.96 13.54 -33.32
N LEU A 202 16.81 12.95 -33.01
CA LEU A 202 15.64 12.95 -33.88
C LEU A 202 14.99 14.33 -33.99
N ILE A 203 14.86 15.08 -32.89
CA ILE A 203 14.37 16.46 -32.89
C ILE A 203 15.35 17.38 -33.64
N GLN A 204 16.65 17.22 -33.42
CA GLN A 204 17.68 17.99 -34.12
C GLN A 204 17.62 17.75 -35.63
N LYS A 205 17.52 16.49 -36.06
CA LYS A 205 17.38 16.13 -37.48
C LYS A 205 16.16 16.80 -38.12
N VAL A 206 15.03 16.78 -37.43
CA VAL A 206 13.78 17.40 -37.89
C VAL A 206 13.88 18.92 -37.97
N LEU A 207 14.44 19.57 -36.96
CA LEU A 207 14.59 21.04 -36.95
C LEU A 207 15.62 21.55 -37.98
N ASN A 208 16.59 20.72 -38.35
CA ASN A 208 17.61 21.07 -39.33
C ASN A 208 17.04 21.28 -40.76
N GLU A 209 15.81 20.83 -41.03
CA GLU A 209 15.10 21.14 -42.29
C GLU A 209 14.59 22.59 -42.36
N PHE A 210 14.43 23.23 -41.20
CA PHE A 210 13.86 24.57 -41.07
C PHE A 210 14.89 25.61 -40.61
N VAL A 211 15.97 25.16 -39.95
CA VAL A 211 17.00 26.00 -39.33
C VAL A 211 18.37 25.42 -39.63
N ILE A 212 19.36 26.28 -39.88
CA ILE A 212 20.73 25.84 -40.15
C ILE A 212 21.43 25.51 -38.84
N ASP A 213 21.90 24.27 -38.72
CA ASP A 213 22.74 23.76 -37.62
C ASP A 213 22.16 24.03 -36.21
N PRO A 214 20.92 23.58 -35.91
CA PRO A 214 20.34 23.72 -34.59
C PRO A 214 20.99 22.72 -33.63
N GLU A 215 21.61 23.22 -32.56
CA GLU A 215 22.07 22.36 -31.46
C GLU A 215 20.92 22.19 -30.46
N VAL A 216 20.43 20.95 -30.31
CA VAL A 216 19.27 20.63 -29.45
C VAL A 216 19.75 19.91 -28.20
N VAL A 217 19.19 20.30 -27.06
CA VAL A 217 19.33 19.59 -25.78
C VAL A 217 17.95 19.22 -25.27
N VAL A 218 17.76 17.93 -24.97
CA VAL A 218 16.50 17.41 -24.42
C VAL A 218 16.73 17.00 -22.96
N SER A 219 15.83 17.42 -22.09
CA SER A 219 15.86 17.07 -20.67
C SER A 219 14.50 16.56 -20.21
N LEU A 220 14.51 15.59 -19.31
CA LEU A 220 13.30 15.07 -18.68
C LEU A 220 12.96 15.92 -17.46
N LEU A 221 11.82 16.62 -17.49
CA LEU A 221 11.38 17.48 -16.40
C LEU A 221 10.55 16.74 -15.36
N SER A 222 9.64 15.89 -15.82
CA SER A 222 8.76 15.15 -14.94
C SER A 222 8.37 13.83 -15.58
N THR A 223 8.23 12.83 -14.73
CA THR A 223 7.73 11.50 -15.07
C THR A 223 6.55 11.19 -14.14
N PRO A 224 5.46 10.63 -14.66
CA PRO A 224 4.30 10.28 -13.84
C PRO A 224 4.67 9.17 -12.85
N ALA A 225 3.85 9.02 -11.81
CA ALA A 225 3.96 7.88 -10.91
C ALA A 225 3.80 6.57 -11.70
N VAL A 226 4.59 5.56 -11.35
CA VAL A 226 4.57 4.24 -11.98
C VAL A 226 3.64 3.33 -11.18
N GLN A 227 2.85 2.51 -11.87
CA GLN A 227 2.07 1.47 -11.25
C GLN A 227 2.81 0.13 -11.38
N ILE A 228 3.22 -0.43 -10.24
CA ILE A 228 3.88 -1.73 -10.19
C ILE A 228 2.99 -2.78 -9.54
N THR A 229 3.32 -4.05 -9.76
CA THR A 229 2.71 -5.18 -9.06
C THR A 229 3.72 -5.80 -8.11
N VAL A 230 3.40 -5.99 -6.84
CA VAL A 230 4.24 -6.72 -5.87
C VAL A 230 3.51 -7.99 -5.46
N SER A 231 4.20 -9.14 -5.54
CA SER A 231 3.61 -10.45 -5.28
C SER A 231 4.60 -11.44 -4.66
N GLY A 232 4.07 -12.55 -4.14
CA GLY A 232 4.85 -13.60 -3.50
C GLY A 232 4.99 -13.39 -1.99
N GLU A 233 6.18 -13.70 -1.45
CA GLU A 233 6.49 -13.68 -0.01
C GLU A 233 6.72 -12.25 0.53
N VAL A 234 5.66 -11.46 0.47
CA VAL A 234 5.57 -10.09 1.01
C VAL A 234 4.39 -9.99 1.96
N PHE A 235 4.45 -9.03 2.89
CA PHE A 235 3.38 -8.83 3.87
C PHE A 235 2.05 -8.44 3.21
N ARG A 236 2.10 -7.55 2.21
CA ARG A 236 0.91 -7.10 1.47
C ARG A 236 1.14 -7.19 -0.04
N PRO A 237 0.80 -8.31 -0.69
CA PRO A 237 0.83 -8.38 -2.14
C PRO A 237 -0.27 -7.48 -2.73
N GLY A 238 0.01 -6.84 -3.87
CA GLY A 238 -0.93 -5.92 -4.50
C GLY A 238 -0.32 -4.99 -5.55
N TYR A 239 -1.11 -4.01 -5.98
CA TYR A 239 -0.69 -2.97 -6.92
C TYR A 239 -0.29 -1.71 -6.15
N TYR A 240 0.85 -1.14 -6.51
CA TYR A 240 1.43 0.01 -5.80
C TYR A 240 1.73 1.15 -6.77
N PRO A 241 1.06 2.32 -6.62
CA PRO A 241 1.50 3.53 -7.28
C PRO A 241 2.72 4.08 -6.53
N LEU A 242 3.85 4.18 -7.23
CA LEU A 242 5.11 4.64 -6.66
C LEU A 242 5.66 5.80 -7.50
N PRO A 243 6.43 6.72 -6.89
CA PRO A 243 7.15 7.74 -7.68
C PRO A 243 8.03 7.08 -8.75
N ALA A 244 8.17 7.73 -9.91
CA ALA A 244 9.12 7.28 -10.91
C ALA A 244 10.55 7.23 -10.35
N GLY A 245 11.34 6.25 -10.80
CA GLY A 245 12.70 6.04 -10.29
C GLY A 245 12.77 5.28 -8.96
N THR A 246 11.65 4.83 -8.40
CA THR A 246 11.63 4.00 -7.19
C THR A 246 12.41 2.69 -7.42
N GLN A 247 13.19 2.29 -6.43
CA GLN A 247 13.97 1.05 -6.45
C GLN A 247 13.20 -0.14 -5.86
N PRO A 248 13.56 -1.40 -6.20
CA PRO A 248 12.89 -2.59 -5.68
C PRO A 248 12.81 -2.69 -4.16
N ASN A 249 13.87 -2.33 -3.43
CA ASN A 249 13.88 -2.30 -1.97
C ASN A 249 12.80 -1.36 -1.39
N GLN A 250 12.66 -0.16 -1.94
CA GLN A 250 11.65 0.81 -1.53
C GLN A 250 10.24 0.31 -1.84
N ALA A 251 10.04 -0.36 -2.97
CA ALA A 251 8.77 -0.98 -3.31
C ALA A 251 8.40 -2.11 -2.34
N LEU A 252 9.37 -2.94 -1.93
CA LEU A 252 9.16 -3.97 -0.92
C LEU A 252 8.82 -3.37 0.46
N THR A 253 9.49 -2.29 0.85
CA THR A 253 9.14 -1.56 2.08
C THR A 253 7.72 -0.97 1.99
N ALA A 254 7.31 -0.44 0.84
CA ALA A 254 5.94 0.04 0.61
C ALA A 254 4.90 -1.10 0.70
N ALA A 255 5.27 -2.32 0.29
CA ALA A 255 4.47 -3.53 0.47
C ALA A 255 4.45 -4.08 1.90
N GLY A 256 5.02 -3.34 2.86
CA GLY A 256 5.08 -3.71 4.27
C GLY A 256 6.22 -4.65 4.62
N GLY A 257 7.17 -4.89 3.71
CA GLY A 257 8.32 -5.78 3.88
C GLY A 257 8.06 -7.23 3.46
N THR A 258 9.10 -8.04 3.45
CA THR A 258 9.07 -9.46 3.11
C THR A 258 8.75 -10.33 4.32
N THR A 259 8.18 -11.51 4.08
CA THR A 259 7.96 -12.51 5.14
C THR A 259 9.30 -13.12 5.58
N THR A 260 9.30 -13.86 6.70
CA THR A 260 10.50 -14.55 7.22
C THR A 260 10.97 -15.72 6.34
N ILE A 261 10.12 -16.17 5.42
CA ILE A 261 10.39 -17.28 4.50
C ILE A 261 10.63 -16.81 3.06
N ALA A 262 10.74 -15.50 2.82
CA ALA A 262 11.13 -14.95 1.54
C ALA A 262 12.58 -15.30 1.19
N ASP A 263 12.90 -15.45 -0.10
CA ASP A 263 14.26 -15.50 -0.62
C ASP A 263 14.68 -14.13 -1.19
N LEU A 264 15.48 -13.40 -0.43
CA LEU A 264 15.99 -12.08 -0.84
C LEU A 264 17.15 -12.15 -1.84
N ARG A 265 17.70 -13.34 -2.13
CA ARG A 265 18.81 -13.50 -3.10
C ARG A 265 18.32 -13.54 -4.55
N THR A 266 17.07 -13.95 -4.75
CA THR A 266 16.55 -14.31 -6.07
C THR A 266 15.19 -13.68 -6.35
N ILE A 267 15.07 -12.38 -6.05
CA ILE A 267 13.86 -11.61 -6.34
C ILE A 267 13.77 -11.38 -7.85
N LEU A 268 12.62 -11.69 -8.42
CA LEU A 268 12.39 -11.56 -9.86
C LEU A 268 11.69 -10.24 -10.16
N ILE A 269 12.28 -9.45 -11.05
CA ILE A 269 11.63 -8.29 -11.66
C ILE A 269 11.24 -8.67 -13.08
N ARG A 270 9.94 -8.64 -13.34
CA ARG A 270 9.35 -8.92 -14.63
C ARG A 270 8.90 -7.61 -15.28
N ARG A 271 9.40 -7.35 -16.48
CA ARG A 271 9.11 -6.12 -17.24
C ARG A 271 8.63 -6.48 -18.64
N LYS A 272 7.74 -5.66 -19.19
CA LYS A 272 7.37 -5.74 -20.60
C LYS A 272 8.39 -4.98 -21.44
N SER A 273 9.00 -5.66 -22.41
CA SER A 273 9.95 -5.06 -23.36
C SER A 273 9.25 -4.03 -24.25
N VAL A 274 9.93 -2.91 -24.45
CA VAL A 274 9.51 -1.82 -25.35
C VAL A 274 9.79 -2.19 -26.81
N VAL A 275 10.81 -3.01 -27.06
CA VAL A 275 11.27 -3.37 -28.41
C VAL A 275 10.32 -4.37 -29.08
N ASN A 276 10.05 -5.49 -28.40
CA ASN A 276 9.35 -6.64 -28.98
C ASN A 276 8.06 -7.00 -28.22
N ASN A 277 7.66 -6.18 -27.23
CA ASN A 277 6.46 -6.38 -26.44
C ASN A 277 6.44 -7.72 -25.65
N SER A 278 7.59 -8.41 -25.56
CA SER A 278 7.77 -9.64 -24.80
C SER A 278 8.00 -9.37 -23.31
N ILE A 279 8.04 -10.42 -22.52
CA ILE A 279 8.34 -10.33 -21.09
C ILE A 279 9.83 -10.59 -20.90
N ILE A 280 10.54 -9.64 -20.30
CA ILE A 280 11.92 -9.78 -19.85
C ILE A 280 11.95 -9.92 -18.33
N GLU A 281 12.83 -10.77 -17.83
CA GLU A 281 12.99 -11.02 -16.40
C GLU A 281 14.42 -10.73 -15.97
N ARG A 282 14.55 -10.20 -14.76
CA ARG A 282 15.84 -9.96 -14.12
C ARG A 282 15.78 -10.38 -12.67
N GLU A 283 16.72 -11.22 -12.27
CA GLU A 283 16.93 -11.54 -10.86
C GLU A 283 17.75 -10.43 -10.19
N ILE A 284 17.35 -10.05 -8.98
CA ILE A 284 18.05 -9.12 -8.12
C ILE A 284 18.34 -9.79 -6.77
N ASP A 285 19.54 -9.53 -6.26
CA ASP A 285 19.98 -9.95 -4.93
C ASP A 285 20.00 -8.74 -3.99
N LEU A 286 19.17 -8.79 -2.96
CA LEU A 286 19.11 -7.80 -1.88
C LEU A 286 19.76 -8.31 -0.58
N LEU A 287 20.08 -9.60 -0.47
CA LEU A 287 20.70 -10.17 0.72
C LEU A 287 22.20 -9.92 0.76
N THR A 288 22.92 -10.22 -0.32
CA THR A 288 24.38 -10.08 -0.35
C THR A 288 24.84 -8.64 -0.08
N PRO A 289 24.20 -7.60 -0.66
CA PRO A 289 24.55 -6.21 -0.33
C PRO A 289 24.24 -5.86 1.13
N LEU A 290 23.16 -6.40 1.70
CA LEU A 290 22.80 -6.21 3.10
C LEU A 290 23.82 -6.86 4.05
N GLN A 291 24.34 -8.04 3.72
CA GLN A 291 25.37 -8.74 4.49
C GLN A 291 26.72 -8.02 4.44
N ASN A 292 27.09 -7.50 3.26
CA ASN A 292 28.40 -6.90 3.02
C ASN A 292 28.45 -5.39 3.25
N GLY A 293 27.30 -4.74 3.47
CA GLY A 293 27.20 -3.28 3.59
C GLY A 293 27.47 -2.54 2.28
N THR A 294 27.17 -3.15 1.12
CA THR A 294 27.33 -2.52 -0.19
C THR A 294 25.99 -2.01 -0.73
N THR A 295 26.03 -1.10 -1.70
CA THR A 295 24.81 -0.63 -2.38
C THR A 295 24.19 -1.77 -3.19
N PRO A 296 22.86 -2.00 -3.11
CA PRO A 296 22.17 -2.94 -3.98
C PRO A 296 22.17 -2.46 -5.44
N SER A 297 21.74 -3.32 -6.37
CA SER A 297 21.63 -2.99 -7.80
C SER A 297 20.86 -1.67 -8.02
N GLU A 298 21.44 -0.74 -8.79
CA GLU A 298 20.84 0.54 -9.19
C GLU A 298 19.74 0.36 -10.26
N LEU A 299 18.75 -0.45 -9.94
CA LEU A 299 17.64 -0.76 -10.83
C LEU A 299 16.43 0.11 -10.50
N ASN A 300 15.99 0.91 -11.46
CA ASN A 300 14.79 1.71 -11.32
C ASN A 300 13.59 0.96 -11.89
N LEU A 301 12.51 0.92 -11.11
CA LEU A 301 11.24 0.35 -11.53
C LEU A 301 10.57 1.27 -12.55
N ARG A 302 9.83 0.64 -13.46
CA ARG A 302 9.05 1.29 -14.53
C ARG A 302 7.59 0.92 -14.40
N ASP A 303 6.76 1.69 -15.10
CA ASP A 303 5.34 1.40 -15.19
C ASP A 303 5.10 -0.01 -15.75
N GLY A 304 4.21 -0.75 -15.10
CA GLY A 304 3.89 -2.14 -15.45
C GLY A 304 4.89 -3.19 -14.97
N ASP A 305 5.97 -2.82 -14.27
CA ASP A 305 6.89 -3.80 -13.67
C ASP A 305 6.18 -4.65 -12.60
N ALA A 306 6.55 -5.93 -12.53
CA ALA A 306 6.12 -6.84 -11.49
C ALA A 306 7.31 -7.35 -10.68
N ILE A 307 7.25 -7.18 -9.36
CA ILE A 307 8.19 -7.69 -8.37
C ILE A 307 7.61 -8.99 -7.81
N ILE A 308 8.36 -10.07 -7.94
CA ILE A 308 7.97 -11.41 -7.49
C ILE A 308 9.02 -11.87 -6.48
N VAL A 309 8.60 -11.95 -5.21
CA VAL A 309 9.43 -12.47 -4.12
C VAL A 309 9.12 -13.94 -3.94
N ARG A 310 10.09 -14.81 -4.21
CA ARG A 310 9.89 -16.25 -4.06
C ARG A 310 10.04 -16.68 -2.60
N LYS A 311 9.48 -17.84 -2.31
CA LYS A 311 9.73 -18.56 -1.06
C LYS A 311 11.10 -19.18 -1.09
N LEU A 312 11.82 -19.07 0.02
CA LEU A 312 13.09 -19.73 0.27
C LEU A 312 12.87 -21.25 0.25
N GLU A 313 13.54 -21.93 -0.69
CA GLU A 313 13.46 -23.37 -0.82
C GLU A 313 14.07 -24.08 0.39
N VAL A 314 13.41 -25.16 0.82
CA VAL A 314 13.88 -26.00 1.92
C VAL A 314 15.22 -26.63 1.53
N GLY A 315 16.25 -26.46 2.37
CA GLY A 315 17.61 -26.94 2.12
C GLY A 315 18.51 -25.97 1.34
N ASN A 316 17.97 -24.87 0.78
CA ASN A 316 18.76 -23.81 0.14
C ASN A 316 19.08 -22.66 1.12
N THR A 317 19.54 -23.02 2.33
CA THR A 317 19.81 -22.06 3.42
C THR A 317 21.29 -21.77 3.62
N THR A 318 22.18 -22.41 2.86
CA THR A 318 23.61 -22.13 2.90
C THR A 318 23.82 -20.64 2.61
N ASP A 319 24.51 -19.96 3.53
CA ASP A 319 24.77 -18.51 3.52
C ASP A 319 23.53 -17.58 3.62
N TYR A 320 22.35 -18.13 3.93
CA TYR A 320 21.13 -17.36 4.15
C TYR A 320 20.92 -17.02 5.63
N ASP A 321 21.30 -15.82 6.05
CA ASP A 321 21.11 -15.36 7.44
C ASP A 321 19.67 -14.85 7.67
N ARG A 322 18.80 -15.75 8.15
CA ARG A 322 17.40 -15.40 8.49
C ARG A 322 17.29 -14.37 9.61
N GLN A 323 18.23 -14.31 10.54
CA GLN A 323 18.19 -13.35 11.65
C GLN A 323 18.51 -11.95 11.17
N LEU A 324 19.48 -11.82 10.28
CA LEU A 324 19.79 -10.56 9.62
C LEU A 324 18.59 -10.03 8.82
N VAL A 325 17.96 -10.90 8.02
CA VAL A 325 16.76 -10.54 7.25
C VAL A 325 15.64 -10.04 8.17
N ALA A 326 15.30 -10.80 9.22
CA ALA A 326 14.23 -10.46 10.13
C ALA A 326 14.41 -9.12 10.88
N ARG A 327 15.67 -8.68 11.07
CA ARG A 327 16.01 -7.41 11.74
C ARG A 327 16.26 -6.27 10.76
N SER A 328 16.19 -6.52 9.46
CA SER A 328 16.39 -5.52 8.41
C SER A 328 15.11 -4.70 8.17
N ASN A 329 15.26 -3.57 7.47
CA ASN A 329 14.14 -2.77 6.98
C ASN A 329 13.44 -3.37 5.73
N LEU A 330 13.94 -4.51 5.23
CA LEU A 330 13.35 -5.23 4.11
C LEU A 330 12.30 -6.25 4.57
N ALA A 331 12.42 -6.77 5.79
CA ALA A 331 11.43 -7.64 6.37
C ALA A 331 10.23 -6.87 6.90
N GLN A 332 9.12 -7.58 7.11
CA GLN A 332 7.94 -7.02 7.76
C GLN A 332 8.29 -6.42 9.12
N GLN A 333 7.74 -5.25 9.44
CA GLN A 333 8.10 -4.52 10.66
C GLN A 333 7.47 -5.11 11.91
N GLN A 334 6.36 -5.81 11.74
CA GLN A 334 5.57 -6.41 12.81
C GLN A 334 5.27 -7.87 12.48
N ILE A 335 5.09 -8.67 13.53
CA ILE A 335 4.60 -10.04 13.46
C ILE A 335 3.30 -10.16 14.23
N SER A 336 2.43 -11.08 13.80
CA SER A 336 1.22 -11.45 14.52
C SER A 336 1.41 -12.80 15.19
N VAL A 337 1.31 -12.83 16.52
CA VAL A 337 1.40 -14.05 17.32
C VAL A 337 0.03 -14.35 17.89
N ARG A 338 -0.47 -15.56 17.73
CA ARG A 338 -1.75 -15.96 18.32
C ARG A 338 -1.56 -16.38 19.76
N VAL A 339 -2.35 -15.82 20.67
CA VAL A 339 -2.30 -16.14 22.09
C VAL A 339 -3.59 -16.85 22.50
N LEU A 340 -3.43 -18.03 23.10
CA LEU A 340 -4.49 -18.84 23.70
C LEU A 340 -4.25 -18.93 25.21
N SER A 341 -4.89 -18.06 25.99
CA SER A 341 -4.74 -18.00 27.45
C SER A 341 -6.02 -18.48 28.13
N TYR A 342 -5.99 -19.70 28.66
CA TYR A 342 -7.13 -20.31 29.37
C TYR A 342 -7.45 -19.74 30.78
N PRO A 343 -6.50 -19.17 31.54
CA PRO A 343 -6.79 -18.50 32.81
C PRO A 343 -7.77 -17.34 32.66
N ASN A 344 -7.51 -16.47 31.68
CA ASN A 344 -8.29 -15.24 31.47
C ASN A 344 -9.33 -15.37 30.35
N GLY A 345 -9.37 -16.52 29.65
CA GLY A 345 -10.22 -16.74 28.47
C GLY A 345 -9.81 -15.90 27.26
N THR A 346 -8.60 -15.34 27.27
CA THR A 346 -8.09 -14.49 26.20
C THR A 346 -7.67 -15.35 25.02
N ILE A 347 -8.39 -15.21 23.91
CA ILE A 347 -8.02 -15.73 22.60
C ILE A 347 -7.92 -14.54 21.67
N GLY A 348 -6.74 -14.33 21.08
CA GLY A 348 -6.54 -13.19 20.20
C GLY A 348 -5.19 -13.19 19.51
N ASN A 349 -5.00 -12.20 18.66
CA ASN A 349 -3.73 -11.93 18.01
C ASN A 349 -3.01 -10.83 18.78
N LEU A 350 -1.72 -11.03 19.00
CA LEU A 350 -0.80 -10.10 19.62
C LEU A 350 0.15 -9.61 18.54
N THR A 351 0.08 -8.33 18.22
CA THR A 351 1.00 -7.69 17.27
C THR A 351 2.27 -7.28 18.01
N LEU A 352 3.40 -7.78 17.57
CA LEU A 352 4.73 -7.49 18.12
C LEU A 352 5.63 -6.91 17.04
N ALA A 353 6.72 -6.25 17.44
CA ALA A 353 7.75 -5.88 16.50
C ALA A 353 8.42 -7.14 15.92
N ASN A 354 8.86 -7.10 14.66
CA ASN A 354 9.66 -8.19 14.13
C ASN A 354 11.01 -8.26 14.85
N GLY A 355 11.47 -9.47 15.14
CA GLY A 355 12.60 -9.73 16.04
C GLY A 355 12.25 -9.74 17.53
N SER A 356 10.99 -9.50 17.92
CA SER A 356 10.53 -9.74 19.30
C SER A 356 10.74 -11.18 19.73
N THR A 357 10.89 -11.35 21.03
CA THR A 357 11.18 -12.62 21.69
C THR A 357 10.03 -13.04 22.59
N PHE A 358 10.11 -14.28 23.10
CA PHE A 358 9.06 -14.84 23.92
C PHE A 358 8.79 -14.03 25.20
N ILE A 359 9.82 -13.43 25.81
CA ILE A 359 9.62 -12.54 26.97
C ILE A 359 8.82 -11.26 26.61
N ASP A 360 8.99 -10.73 25.40
CA ASP A 360 8.22 -9.56 24.94
C ASP A 360 6.73 -9.90 24.83
N ALA A 361 6.43 -11.09 24.30
CA ALA A 361 5.06 -11.60 24.28
C ALA A 361 4.51 -11.83 25.69
N LEU A 362 5.26 -12.46 26.59
CA LEU A 362 4.79 -12.68 27.97
C LEU A 362 4.54 -11.37 28.70
N THR A 363 5.39 -10.36 28.48
CA THR A 363 5.23 -9.02 29.06
C THR A 363 3.94 -8.36 28.54
N ALA A 364 3.67 -8.48 27.24
CA ALA A 364 2.45 -7.94 26.64
C ALA A 364 1.17 -8.68 27.09
N ILE A 365 1.25 -10.00 27.30
CA ILE A 365 0.14 -10.82 27.83
C ILE A 365 -0.09 -10.54 29.31
N SER A 366 0.99 -10.32 30.08
CA SER A 366 0.99 -10.14 31.54
C SER A 366 0.12 -11.19 32.26
N PRO A 367 0.43 -12.49 32.13
CA PRO A 367 -0.38 -13.55 32.74
C PRO A 367 -0.32 -13.47 34.27
N ASN A 368 -1.47 -13.67 34.94
CA ASN A 368 -1.52 -13.74 36.41
C ASN A 368 -0.80 -15.02 36.88
N PRO A 369 0.29 -14.94 37.66
CA PRO A 369 1.02 -16.12 38.12
C PRO A 369 0.18 -17.07 38.99
N ASP A 370 -0.87 -16.58 39.66
CA ASP A 370 -1.72 -17.43 40.49
C ASP A 370 -2.62 -18.35 39.63
N ASP A 371 -3.05 -17.86 38.46
CA ASP A 371 -4.01 -18.55 37.60
C ASP A 371 -3.38 -19.27 36.41
N ALA A 372 -2.23 -18.80 35.94
CA ALA A 372 -1.53 -19.29 34.76
C ALA A 372 -0.47 -20.34 35.09
N ASP A 373 -0.35 -21.35 34.22
CA ASP A 373 0.76 -22.31 34.25
C ASP A 373 1.98 -21.71 33.54
N LEU A 374 2.80 -20.97 34.29
CA LEU A 374 4.00 -20.30 33.75
C LEU A 374 5.19 -21.24 33.58
N ASP A 375 5.20 -22.39 34.26
CA ASP A 375 6.27 -23.39 34.19
C ASP A 375 6.19 -24.21 32.88
N SER A 376 5.04 -24.14 32.20
CA SER A 376 4.73 -25.00 31.05
C SER A 376 3.91 -24.29 29.98
N ILE A 377 4.48 -23.23 29.42
CA ILE A 377 3.88 -22.52 28.28
C ILE A 377 4.27 -23.22 26.99
N ALA A 378 3.31 -23.48 26.11
CA ALA A 378 3.58 -24.11 24.82
C ALA A 378 3.69 -23.04 23.72
N LEU A 379 4.84 -23.01 23.05
CA LEU A 379 5.03 -22.30 21.79
C LEU A 379 4.84 -23.31 20.65
N ILE A 380 3.86 -23.08 19.79
CA ILE A 380 3.58 -23.91 18.63
C ILE A 380 3.98 -23.12 17.40
N ARG A 381 4.89 -23.69 16.61
CA ARG A 381 5.39 -23.10 15.36
C ARG A 381 5.23 -24.08 14.22
N PHE A 382 4.78 -23.62 13.06
CA PHE A 382 4.77 -24.47 11.86
C PHE A 382 6.21 -24.63 11.35
N ASP A 383 6.68 -25.87 11.26
CA ASP A 383 7.95 -26.19 10.62
C ASP A 383 7.69 -26.48 9.13
N PRO A 384 8.11 -25.58 8.21
CA PRO A 384 7.88 -25.76 6.78
C PRO A 384 8.69 -26.91 6.19
N GLU A 385 9.77 -27.36 6.83
CA GLU A 385 10.61 -28.46 6.36
C GLU A 385 9.96 -29.80 6.67
N GLN A 386 9.35 -29.91 7.85
CA GLN A 386 8.63 -31.12 8.28
C GLN A 386 7.15 -31.14 7.87
N GLY A 387 6.61 -30.00 7.43
CA GLY A 387 5.19 -29.82 7.09
C GLY A 387 4.26 -30.02 8.28
N LYS A 388 4.75 -29.81 9.51
CA LYS A 388 4.02 -30.07 10.76
C LYS A 388 4.26 -28.97 11.77
N ALA A 389 3.29 -28.78 12.67
CA ALA A 389 3.48 -27.92 13.83
C ALA A 389 4.40 -28.60 14.85
N VAL A 390 5.45 -27.89 15.27
CA VAL A 390 6.37 -28.28 16.34
C VAL A 390 5.97 -27.51 17.60
N THR A 391 5.81 -28.24 18.70
CA THR A 391 5.50 -27.66 20.00
C THR A 391 6.75 -27.65 20.86
N GLN A 392 7.16 -26.46 21.29
CA GLN A 392 8.22 -26.25 22.26
C GLN A 392 7.61 -25.85 23.60
N LYS A 393 7.98 -26.55 24.68
CA LYS A 393 7.62 -26.17 26.04
C LYS A 393 8.65 -25.17 26.58
N LEU A 394 8.16 -24.04 27.08
CA LEU A 394 8.94 -22.93 27.61
C LEU A 394 8.52 -22.64 29.06
N ASP A 395 9.52 -22.35 29.89
CA ASP A 395 9.40 -21.96 31.29
C ASP A 395 9.39 -20.43 31.38
N GLY A 396 8.18 -19.87 31.33
CA GLY A 396 7.95 -18.43 31.45
C GLY A 396 8.28 -17.90 32.83
N GLU A 397 8.16 -18.72 33.88
CA GLU A 397 8.46 -18.29 35.24
C GLU A 397 9.96 -17.99 35.42
N LYS A 398 10.84 -18.87 34.91
CA LYS A 398 12.29 -18.64 34.91
C LYS A 398 12.69 -17.43 34.09
N LEU A 399 12.07 -17.24 32.93
CA LEU A 399 12.33 -16.09 32.06
C LEU A 399 12.00 -14.76 32.74
N LEU A 400 10.85 -14.68 33.41
CA LEU A 400 10.46 -13.48 34.18
C LEU A 400 11.37 -13.24 35.40
N LYS A 401 12.01 -14.29 35.92
CA LYS A 401 13.03 -14.21 36.98
C LYS A 401 14.45 -13.90 36.45
N GLY A 402 14.63 -13.75 35.14
CA GLY A 402 15.89 -13.33 34.52
C GLY A 402 16.72 -14.44 33.86
N ASP A 403 16.24 -15.68 33.81
CA ASP A 403 16.91 -16.77 33.08
C ASP A 403 16.55 -16.70 31.59
N VAL A 404 17.48 -16.21 30.77
CA VAL A 404 17.28 -16.03 29.32
C VAL A 404 17.52 -17.29 28.50
N SER A 405 17.84 -18.44 29.11
CA SER A 405 18.20 -19.68 28.40
C SER A 405 17.09 -20.19 27.47
N GLN A 406 15.83 -19.86 27.77
CA GLN A 406 14.65 -20.25 26.98
C GLN A 406 13.99 -19.05 26.27
N ASN A 407 14.68 -17.92 26.12
CA ASN A 407 14.11 -16.76 25.44
C ASN A 407 14.19 -16.93 23.91
N VAL A 408 13.18 -17.59 23.35
CA VAL A 408 13.11 -17.92 21.92
C VAL A 408 12.67 -16.68 21.11
N PRO A 409 13.32 -16.36 19.97
CA PRO A 409 12.83 -15.35 19.04
C PRO A 409 11.52 -15.81 18.40
N LEU A 410 10.51 -14.95 18.41
CA LEU A 410 9.21 -15.23 17.85
C LEU A 410 9.20 -15.02 16.34
N GLN A 411 8.34 -15.77 15.67
CA GLN A 411 8.06 -15.66 14.25
C GLN A 411 6.60 -15.30 14.05
N ASP A 412 6.31 -14.80 12.86
CA ASP A 412 4.95 -14.56 12.44
C ASP A 412 4.14 -15.85 12.44
N GLU A 413 2.87 -15.75 12.83
CA GLU A 413 1.93 -16.88 12.99
C GLU A 413 2.32 -17.92 14.06
N ASP A 414 3.29 -17.62 14.95
CA ASP A 414 3.50 -18.42 16.15
C ASP A 414 2.24 -18.46 17.02
N VAL A 415 2.02 -19.57 17.71
CA VAL A 415 0.92 -19.72 18.67
C VAL A 415 1.47 -19.95 20.08
N ILE A 416 1.13 -19.08 21.02
CA ILE A 416 1.46 -19.19 22.43
C ILE A 416 0.24 -19.71 23.18
N VAL A 417 0.38 -20.83 23.87
CA VAL A 417 -0.68 -21.44 24.66
C VAL A 417 -0.31 -21.43 26.14
N VAL A 418 -1.08 -20.69 26.92
CA VAL A 418 -0.92 -20.56 28.38
C VAL A 418 -2.02 -21.35 29.07
N GLY A 419 -1.62 -22.43 29.75
CA GLY A 419 -2.51 -23.29 30.52
C GLY A 419 -2.95 -22.65 31.84
N ARG A 420 -3.92 -23.30 32.51
CA ARG A 420 -4.28 -22.98 33.90
C ARG A 420 -3.33 -23.67 34.88
N SER A 421 -2.95 -22.95 35.94
CA SER A 421 -2.18 -23.51 37.06
C SER A 421 -2.95 -24.65 37.73
N LEU A 422 -2.24 -25.55 38.42
CA LEU A 422 -2.88 -26.64 39.16
C LEU A 422 -3.85 -26.10 40.23
N VAL A 423 -3.43 -25.03 40.91
CA VAL A 423 -4.24 -24.36 41.94
C VAL A 423 -5.52 -23.79 41.32
N ALA A 424 -5.44 -23.14 40.16
CA ALA A 424 -6.59 -22.61 39.45
C ALA A 424 -7.56 -23.69 38.96
N LYS A 425 -7.05 -24.85 38.54
CA LYS A 425 -7.90 -26.01 38.16
C LYS A 425 -8.67 -26.53 39.38
N ILE A 426 -8.01 -26.66 40.53
CA ILE A 426 -8.63 -27.14 41.78
C ILE A 426 -9.63 -26.11 42.32
N SER A 427 -9.28 -24.83 42.35
CA SER A 427 -10.18 -23.78 42.84
C SER A 427 -11.44 -23.66 41.96
N ALA A 428 -11.29 -23.77 40.64
CA ALA A 428 -12.43 -23.82 39.71
C ALA A 428 -13.34 -25.03 40.00
N ALA A 429 -12.76 -26.23 40.18
CA ALA A 429 -13.52 -27.44 40.52
C ALA A 429 -14.23 -27.33 41.87
N LEU A 430 -13.54 -26.82 42.90
CA LEU A 430 -14.13 -26.61 44.22
C LEU A 430 -15.28 -25.60 44.16
N SER A 431 -15.11 -24.49 43.43
CA SER A 431 -16.16 -23.49 43.24
C SER A 431 -17.41 -24.10 42.61
N LEU A 432 -17.26 -25.04 41.68
CA LEU A 432 -18.40 -25.69 41.03
C LEU A 432 -19.23 -26.51 42.03
N VAL A 433 -18.56 -27.17 42.98
CA VAL A 433 -19.20 -27.97 44.03
C VAL A 433 -19.80 -27.08 45.12
N THR A 434 -19.14 -25.98 45.49
CA THR A 434 -19.57 -25.11 46.60
C THR A 434 -20.57 -24.03 46.19
N ARG A 435 -20.69 -23.69 44.89
CA ARG A 435 -21.70 -22.76 44.35
C ARG A 435 -23.10 -22.91 44.95
N PRO A 436 -23.75 -24.10 44.91
CA PRO A 436 -25.09 -24.25 45.47
C PRO A 436 -25.15 -24.04 47.00
N PHE A 437 -24.06 -24.29 47.73
CA PHE A 437 -24.02 -24.08 49.18
C PHE A 437 -23.80 -22.61 49.57
N ASN A 438 -23.00 -21.87 48.79
CA ASN A 438 -22.86 -20.42 48.95
C ASN A 438 -24.17 -19.70 48.61
N ASP A 439 -24.86 -20.15 47.56
CA ASP A 439 -26.19 -19.64 47.22
C ASP A 439 -27.21 -19.98 48.31
N PHE A 440 -27.13 -21.16 48.94
CA PHE A 440 -28.00 -21.55 50.04
C PHE A 440 -27.76 -20.73 51.32
N LEU A 441 -26.51 -20.40 51.65
CA LEU A 441 -26.19 -19.51 52.78
C LEU A 441 -26.61 -18.06 52.50
N GLY A 442 -26.47 -17.59 51.27
CA GLY A 442 -27.00 -16.29 50.82
C GLY A 442 -28.53 -16.25 50.86
N PHE A 443 -29.19 -17.31 50.40
CA PHE A 443 -30.63 -17.50 50.49
C PHE A 443 -31.11 -17.52 51.95
N ARG A 444 -30.45 -18.28 52.84
CA ARG A 444 -30.82 -18.31 54.26
C ARG A 444 -30.64 -16.96 54.95
N ARG A 445 -29.56 -16.23 54.63
CA ARG A 445 -29.33 -14.86 55.14
C ARG A 445 -30.34 -13.85 54.58
N PHE A 446 -30.75 -13.99 53.33
CA PHE A 446 -31.86 -13.21 52.76
C PHE A 446 -33.17 -13.39 53.54
N PHE A 447 -33.47 -14.61 54.04
CA PHE A 447 -34.62 -14.84 54.92
C PHE A 447 -34.42 -14.39 56.37
N GLU A 448 -33.18 -14.34 56.87
CA GLU A 448 -32.84 -13.80 58.20
C GLU A 448 -32.84 -12.25 58.24
N GLU A 449 -32.64 -11.58 57.10
CA GLU A 449 -32.64 -10.12 56.95
C GLU A 449 -34.01 -9.52 56.62
N ILE A 450 -35.09 -10.31 56.50
CA ILE A 450 -36.46 -9.77 56.48
C ILE A 450 -36.85 -9.49 57.95
N PRO A 451 -36.80 -8.24 58.44
CA PRO A 451 -37.29 -7.92 59.77
C PRO A 451 -38.81 -7.97 59.67
N GLU A 452 -39.43 -8.87 60.44
CA GLU A 452 -40.87 -9.02 60.68
C GLU A 452 -41.78 -8.08 59.85
N LEU A 453 -42.09 -8.51 58.63
CA LEU A 453 -43.30 -8.09 57.93
C LEU A 453 -44.20 -9.31 57.77
N PHE A 454 -44.62 -9.88 58.89
CA PHE A 454 -45.85 -10.67 59.02
C PHE A 454 -46.42 -10.51 60.42
#